data_AF-A0A970FUJ9-F1
#
_entry.id   AF-A0A970FUJ9-F1
#
_cell.length_a   1.000
_cell.length_b   1.000
_cell.length_c   1.000
_cell.angle_alpha   90.00
_cell.angle_beta   90.00
_cell.angle_gamma   90.00
#
_symmetry.space_group_name_H-M   'P 1'
#
loop_
_entity.id
_entity.type
_entity.pdbx_description
1 polymer ?
#
loop_
_entity_poly.entity_id
_entity_poly.type
_entity_poly.pdbx_seq_one_letter_code
_entity_poly.pdbx_strand_id
1 'polypeptide(L)'
;MDDADQDTLIDSICKGFRNKLGHPNIAEVRSWKNSLGYMYKVLNDHDVPDDAGVAIEFKLPSSSRRVDFIISGRDHKGQDNVIIIELKQWESAKAVPGAEGMVETFIGAGIHSVTHPSYQAWSYAAFFRDYNVAVQEQPVHLYPCAYLHNYRRSNPEDLLSSQYSVYTEKAPPFMHGEIKALRDFIKRYIHYGDNKETLYLIDNSEIRPSKSLQDLLASMLKGNEEFILIDSQRLVNDTAMILAACAKSENAKKVMIVEGGPGTGKSVVAINLLVKMTQQDM
;
A
#
# COMPACT_ATOMS: atom_id res chain seq x y z
N MET A 1 16.62 1.69 -17.46
CA MET A 1 16.90 0.25 -17.36
C MET A 1 18.40 -0.04 -17.30
N ASP A 2 19.24 0.85 -17.87
CA ASP A 2 20.71 0.79 -17.86
C ASP A 2 21.38 0.40 -16.52
N ASP A 3 20.97 0.98 -15.38
CA ASP A 3 21.56 0.65 -14.07
C ASP A 3 21.32 -0.82 -13.65
N ALA A 4 20.19 -1.42 -14.05
CA ALA A 4 19.89 -2.82 -13.74
C ALA A 4 20.72 -3.77 -14.61
N ASP A 5 20.94 -3.39 -15.87
CA ASP A 5 21.74 -4.14 -16.84
C ASP A 5 23.25 -4.10 -16.52
N GLN A 6 23.68 -3.10 -15.75
CA GLN A 6 25.06 -2.93 -15.27
C GLN A 6 25.31 -3.44 -13.84
N ASP A 7 24.32 -4.09 -13.20
CA ASP A 7 24.36 -4.54 -11.79
C ASP A 7 24.61 -3.38 -10.78
N THR A 8 24.37 -2.13 -11.18
CA THR A 8 24.56 -0.92 -10.33
C THR A 8 23.27 -0.40 -9.72
N LEU A 9 22.09 -0.93 -10.11
CA LEU A 9 20.78 -0.49 -9.60
C LEU A 9 20.72 -0.51 -8.06
N ILE A 10 21.26 -1.55 -7.43
CA ILE A 10 21.26 -1.66 -5.97
C ILE A 10 22.19 -0.60 -5.35
N ASP A 11 23.30 -0.28 -5.99
CA ASP A 11 24.22 0.78 -5.55
C ASP A 11 23.58 2.17 -5.71
N SER A 12 22.87 2.42 -6.82
CA SER A 12 22.09 3.63 -7.06
C SER A 12 21.00 3.82 -5.99
N ILE A 13 20.26 2.76 -5.64
CA ILE A 13 19.24 2.79 -4.58
C ILE A 13 19.89 3.02 -3.21
N CYS A 14 20.97 2.31 -2.89
CA CYS A 14 21.71 2.51 -1.65
C CYS A 14 22.23 3.95 -1.52
N LYS A 15 22.71 4.55 -2.62
CA LYS A 15 23.19 5.93 -2.67
C LYS A 15 22.04 6.93 -2.48
N GLY A 16 20.92 6.73 -3.16
CA GLY A 16 19.71 7.55 -2.98
C GLY A 16 19.17 7.50 -1.55
N PHE A 17 19.12 6.30 -0.97
CA PHE A 17 18.68 6.08 0.41
C PHE A 17 19.62 6.77 1.41
N ARG A 18 20.95 6.66 1.23
CA ARG A 18 21.95 7.40 2.04
C ARG A 18 21.77 8.90 2.00
N ASN A 19 21.51 9.46 0.82
CA ASN A 19 21.40 10.90 0.66
C ASN A 19 20.11 11.48 1.28
N LYS A 20 19.01 10.72 1.29
CA LYS A 20 17.70 11.22 1.77
C LYS A 20 17.31 10.74 3.17
N LEU A 21 17.75 9.56 3.60
CA LEU A 21 17.15 8.83 4.74
C LEU A 21 18.15 8.16 5.70
N GLY A 22 19.44 8.05 5.34
CA GLY A 22 20.49 7.43 6.18
C GLY A 22 20.99 6.10 5.63
N HIS A 23 21.67 5.28 6.43
CA HIS A 23 22.28 4.03 5.93
C HIS A 23 21.28 2.86 5.91
N PRO A 24 21.12 2.15 4.77
CA PRO A 24 20.31 0.94 4.75
C PRO A 24 21.03 -0.20 5.45
N ASN A 25 20.29 -1.07 6.12
CA ASN A 25 20.86 -2.28 6.72
C ASN A 25 21.01 -3.41 5.67
N ILE A 26 21.80 -4.44 5.99
CA ILE A 26 22.09 -5.55 5.06
C ILE A 26 20.81 -6.31 4.66
N ALA A 27 19.83 -6.43 5.56
CA ALA A 27 18.57 -7.11 5.28
C ALA A 27 17.70 -6.31 4.30
N GLU A 28 17.67 -4.97 4.40
CA GLU A 28 17.01 -4.08 3.44
C GLU A 28 17.66 -4.16 2.05
N VAL A 29 18.99 -4.15 1.98
CA VAL A 29 19.68 -4.29 0.68
C VAL A 29 19.37 -5.64 0.03
N ARG A 30 19.30 -6.71 0.83
CA ARG A 30 18.94 -8.05 0.35
C ARG A 30 17.49 -8.11 -0.10
N SER A 31 16.56 -7.50 0.63
CA SER A 31 15.15 -7.50 0.23
C SER A 31 14.97 -6.75 -1.09
N TRP A 32 15.64 -5.60 -1.27
CA TRP A 32 15.63 -4.87 -2.54
C TRP A 32 16.20 -5.71 -3.69
N LYS A 33 17.36 -6.35 -3.52
CA LYS A 33 17.94 -7.22 -4.56
C LYS A 33 16.98 -8.32 -5.01
N ASN A 34 16.23 -8.91 -4.06
CA ASN A 34 15.24 -9.94 -4.36
C ASN A 34 14.03 -9.37 -5.11
N SER A 35 13.36 -8.36 -4.56
CA SER A 35 12.11 -7.82 -5.12
C SER A 35 12.32 -7.09 -6.43
N LEU A 36 13.41 -6.32 -6.56
CA LEU A 36 13.68 -5.53 -7.76
C LEU A 36 14.08 -6.38 -8.95
N GLY A 37 14.69 -7.55 -8.73
CA GLY A 37 14.93 -8.51 -9.81
C GLY A 37 13.62 -9.01 -10.44
N TYR A 38 12.55 -9.16 -9.64
CA TYR A 38 11.23 -9.48 -10.17
C TYR A 38 10.59 -8.29 -10.88
N MET A 39 10.73 -7.07 -10.35
CA MET A 39 10.23 -5.88 -11.04
C MET A 39 10.97 -5.58 -12.35
N TYR A 40 12.28 -5.82 -12.41
CA TYR A 40 13.02 -5.78 -13.66
C TYR A 40 12.44 -6.77 -14.68
N LYS A 41 12.16 -8.01 -14.28
CA LYS A 41 11.47 -8.96 -15.16
C LYS A 41 10.10 -8.45 -15.58
N VAL A 42 9.35 -7.74 -14.73
CA VAL A 42 8.06 -7.17 -15.10
C VAL A 42 8.25 -6.07 -16.15
N LEU A 43 9.14 -5.11 -15.90
CA LEU A 43 9.33 -3.92 -16.74
C LEU A 43 10.14 -4.18 -18.01
N ASN A 44 10.95 -5.24 -18.06
CA ASN A 44 11.69 -5.65 -19.26
C ASN A 44 10.73 -6.30 -20.27
N ASP A 45 9.90 -5.45 -20.87
CA ASP A 45 8.93 -5.74 -21.91
C ASP A 45 8.88 -4.51 -22.84
N HIS A 46 9.00 -4.75 -24.15
CA HIS A 46 9.08 -3.69 -25.17
C HIS A 46 7.85 -2.76 -25.22
N ASP A 47 6.71 -3.19 -24.69
CA ASP A 47 5.49 -2.38 -24.66
C ASP A 47 5.41 -1.48 -23.41
N VAL A 48 6.34 -1.63 -22.45
CA VAL A 48 6.49 -0.70 -21.32
C VAL A 48 7.52 0.36 -21.75
N PRO A 49 7.16 1.65 -21.81
CA PRO A 49 8.06 2.69 -22.28
C PRO A 49 9.35 2.79 -21.47
N ASP A 50 10.49 2.87 -22.14
CA ASP A 50 11.81 2.99 -21.51
C ASP A 50 11.98 4.29 -20.70
N ASP A 51 11.21 5.32 -21.05
CA ASP A 51 11.18 6.63 -20.41
C ASP A 51 10.02 6.80 -19.41
N ALA A 52 9.34 5.70 -19.05
CA ALA A 52 8.42 5.69 -17.92
C ALA A 52 9.16 6.03 -16.61
N GLY A 53 8.54 6.88 -15.79
CA GLY A 53 9.10 7.19 -14.48
C GLY A 53 9.05 5.99 -13.54
N VAL A 54 10.12 5.80 -12.77
CA VAL A 54 10.17 4.78 -11.71
C VAL A 54 10.68 5.42 -10.43
N ALA A 55 9.95 5.21 -9.33
CA ALA A 55 10.40 5.52 -7.98
C ALA A 55 10.32 4.28 -7.09
N ILE A 56 11.30 4.16 -6.18
CA ILE A 56 11.44 3.04 -5.26
C ILE A 56 11.52 3.62 -3.85
N GLU A 57 10.85 3.00 -2.88
CA GLU A 57 10.80 3.48 -1.49
C GLU A 57 10.31 4.95 -1.39
N PHE A 58 9.25 5.25 -2.14
CA PHE A 58 8.70 6.60 -2.22
C PHE A 58 8.00 6.98 -0.91
N LYS A 59 8.51 8.00 -0.22
CA LYS A 59 8.04 8.36 1.12
C LYS A 59 6.64 8.98 1.07
N LEU A 60 5.75 8.49 1.92
CA LEU A 60 4.47 9.15 2.15
C LEU A 60 4.70 10.45 2.95
N PRO A 61 4.16 11.58 2.49
CA PRO A 61 4.30 12.84 3.18
C PRO A 61 3.80 12.79 4.63
N SER A 62 4.50 13.49 5.52
CA SER A 62 4.17 13.55 6.97
C SER A 62 4.08 12.18 7.67
N SER A 63 4.67 11.14 7.07
CA SER A 63 4.67 9.78 7.56
C SER A 63 6.08 9.17 7.49
N SER A 64 6.34 8.15 8.30
CA SER A 64 7.53 7.30 8.15
C SER A 64 7.34 6.19 7.11
N ARG A 65 6.13 6.04 6.57
CA ARG A 65 5.77 4.99 5.62
C ARG A 65 6.28 5.31 4.21
N ARG A 66 6.50 4.25 3.43
CA ARG A 66 7.06 4.30 2.09
C ARG A 66 6.27 3.35 1.20
N VAL A 67 6.05 3.77 -0.03
CA VAL A 67 5.53 2.91 -1.10
C VAL A 67 6.73 2.19 -1.71
N ASP A 68 6.64 0.87 -1.83
CA ASP A 68 7.77 0.07 -2.30
C ASP A 68 8.20 0.44 -3.73
N PHE A 69 7.23 0.55 -4.65
CA PHE A 69 7.50 0.80 -6.05
C PHE A 69 6.39 1.62 -6.71
N ILE A 70 6.76 2.63 -7.49
CA ILE A 70 5.85 3.46 -8.26
C ILE A 70 6.32 3.53 -9.71
N ILE A 71 5.39 3.39 -10.65
CA ILE A 71 5.62 3.64 -12.08
C ILE A 71 4.74 4.82 -12.50
N SER A 72 5.29 5.77 -13.25
CA SER A 72 4.53 6.86 -13.86
C SER A 72 4.68 6.87 -15.38
N GLY A 73 3.67 7.43 -16.04
CA GLY A 73 3.64 7.59 -17.48
C GLY A 73 2.31 8.19 -17.92
N ARG A 74 2.04 8.12 -19.22
CA ARG A 74 0.82 8.66 -19.83
C ARG A 74 0.03 7.60 -20.56
N ASP A 75 -1.29 7.76 -20.62
CA ASP A 75 -2.13 6.97 -21.51
C ASP A 75 -2.21 7.53 -22.94
N HIS A 76 -2.99 6.86 -23.78
CA HIS A 76 -3.29 7.28 -25.15
C HIS A 76 -3.98 8.65 -25.26
N LYS A 77 -4.59 9.16 -24.18
CA LYS A 77 -5.21 10.48 -24.13
C LYS A 77 -4.27 11.56 -23.59
N GLY A 78 -3.03 11.19 -23.23
CA GLY A 78 -2.06 12.08 -22.60
C GLY A 78 -2.37 12.37 -21.14
N GLN A 79 -3.20 11.57 -20.47
CA GLN A 79 -3.48 11.73 -19.04
C GLN A 79 -2.36 11.07 -18.23
N ASP A 80 -1.94 11.73 -17.16
CA ASP A 80 -0.87 11.26 -16.29
C ASP A 80 -1.40 10.13 -15.39
N ASN A 81 -0.72 9.00 -15.42
CA ASN A 81 -1.09 7.78 -14.72
C ASN A 81 0.06 7.30 -13.84
N VAL A 82 -0.30 6.86 -12.64
CA VAL A 82 0.66 6.38 -11.64
C VAL A 82 0.20 5.03 -11.11
N ILE A 83 1.06 4.04 -11.21
CA ILE A 83 0.85 2.70 -10.68
C ILE A 83 1.61 2.58 -9.37
N ILE A 84 0.89 2.27 -8.29
CA ILE A 84 1.42 2.13 -6.92
C ILE A 84 1.49 0.64 -6.63
N ILE A 85 2.69 0.09 -6.44
CA ILE A 85 2.89 -1.35 -6.27
C ILE A 85 3.46 -1.62 -4.88
N GLU A 86 2.71 -2.35 -4.07
CA GLU A 86 3.21 -2.94 -2.82
C GLU A 86 3.90 -4.27 -3.12
N LEU A 87 5.15 -4.45 -2.69
CA LEU A 87 5.96 -5.64 -2.95
C LEU A 87 6.06 -6.49 -1.70
N LYS A 88 5.57 -7.74 -1.75
CA LYS A 88 5.76 -8.71 -0.67
C LYS A 88 6.57 -9.91 -1.12
N GLN A 89 7.48 -10.36 -0.25
CA GLN A 89 8.27 -11.58 -0.47
C GLN A 89 7.63 -12.83 0.16
N TRP A 90 6.36 -12.76 0.53
CA TRP A 90 5.67 -13.81 1.28
C TRP A 90 5.52 -15.08 0.44
N GLU A 91 5.62 -16.23 1.11
CA GLU A 91 5.38 -17.54 0.50
C GLU A 91 3.99 -18.09 0.80
N SER A 92 3.37 -17.61 1.88
CA SER A 92 2.04 -18.01 2.33
C SER A 92 1.34 -16.88 3.07
N ALA A 93 0.04 -16.97 3.21
CA ALA A 93 -0.81 -16.06 3.96
C ALA A 93 -2.09 -16.80 4.32
N LYS A 94 -2.69 -16.47 5.46
CA LYS A 94 -3.95 -17.02 5.94
C LYS A 94 -4.92 -15.88 6.20
N ALA A 95 -6.17 -16.07 5.80
CA ALA A 95 -7.22 -15.13 6.14
C ALA A 95 -7.46 -15.12 7.66
N VAL A 96 -7.76 -13.95 8.21
CA VAL A 96 -8.14 -13.82 9.62
C VAL A 96 -9.64 -13.55 9.68
N PRO A 97 -10.48 -14.50 10.15
CA PRO A 97 -11.92 -14.32 10.19
C PRO A 97 -12.33 -13.05 10.95
N GLY A 98 -13.19 -12.24 10.34
CA GLY A 98 -13.68 -10.99 10.91
C GLY A 98 -12.75 -9.78 10.75
N ALA A 99 -11.59 -9.92 10.10
CA ALA A 99 -10.70 -8.81 9.79
C ALA A 99 -10.76 -8.43 8.31
N GLU A 100 -11.01 -7.16 7.98
CA GLU A 100 -11.16 -6.76 6.56
C GLU A 100 -9.85 -6.28 5.91
N GLY A 101 -8.80 -6.01 6.70
CA GLY A 101 -7.51 -5.51 6.20
C GLY A 101 -6.30 -6.20 6.80
N MET A 102 -6.47 -7.38 7.40
CA MET A 102 -5.42 -8.13 8.11
C MET A 102 -5.38 -9.59 7.64
N VAL A 103 -4.16 -10.12 7.52
CA VAL A 103 -3.86 -11.53 7.24
C VAL A 103 -2.75 -12.02 8.17
N GLU A 104 -2.61 -13.33 8.31
CA GLU A 104 -1.45 -13.93 9.00
C GLU A 104 -0.46 -14.50 8.00
N THR A 105 0.83 -14.26 8.19
CA THR A 105 1.89 -14.80 7.31
C THR A 105 3.16 -15.07 8.11
N PHE A 106 4.04 -15.91 7.57
CA PHE A 106 5.35 -16.17 8.14
C PHE A 106 6.35 -15.10 7.67
N ILE A 107 6.80 -14.25 8.59
CA ILE A 107 7.84 -13.24 8.34
C ILE A 107 8.86 -13.26 9.48
N GLY A 108 10.13 -13.06 9.15
CA GLY A 108 11.21 -13.18 10.14
C GLY A 108 11.30 -14.59 10.69
N ALA A 109 10.98 -14.77 11.97
CA ALA A 109 11.08 -16.06 12.67
C ALA A 109 9.73 -16.57 13.22
N GLY A 110 8.60 -16.01 12.76
CA GLY A 110 7.29 -16.36 13.30
C GLY A 110 6.12 -16.05 12.37
N ILE A 111 4.94 -16.48 12.80
CA ILE A 111 3.67 -16.08 12.19
C ILE A 111 3.25 -14.76 12.83
N HIS A 112 2.93 -13.78 11.99
CA HIS A 112 2.52 -12.45 12.42
C HIS A 112 1.27 -12.02 11.69
N SER A 113 0.37 -11.34 12.40
CA SER A 113 -0.75 -10.63 11.79
C SER A 113 -0.26 -9.32 11.19
N VAL A 114 -0.49 -9.13 9.89
CA VAL A 114 0.02 -8.03 9.08
C VAL A 114 -1.06 -7.51 8.14
N THR A 115 -0.87 -6.29 7.65
CA THR A 115 -1.84 -5.63 6.78
C THR A 115 -1.95 -6.40 5.46
N HIS A 116 -3.17 -6.62 4.98
CA HIS A 116 -3.42 -7.24 3.68
C HIS A 116 -2.75 -6.40 2.57
N PRO A 117 -1.94 -6.98 1.66
CA PRO A 117 -1.17 -6.20 0.68
C PRO A 117 -2.03 -5.32 -0.23
N SER A 118 -3.17 -5.82 -0.70
CA SER A 118 -4.14 -5.00 -1.46
C SER A 118 -4.69 -3.82 -0.65
N TYR A 119 -5.01 -4.01 0.63
CA TYR A 119 -5.45 -2.91 1.49
C TYR A 119 -4.34 -1.87 1.62
N GLN A 120 -3.09 -2.31 1.83
CA GLN A 120 -1.94 -1.44 1.98
C GLN A 120 -1.72 -0.58 0.73
N ALA A 121 -1.62 -1.20 -0.45
CA ALA A 121 -1.48 -0.50 -1.73
C ALA A 121 -2.64 0.49 -1.98
N TRP A 122 -3.88 0.04 -1.75
CA TRP A 122 -5.06 0.89 -1.89
C TRP A 122 -5.01 2.09 -0.92
N SER A 123 -4.61 1.86 0.33
CA SER A 123 -4.56 2.89 1.37
C SER A 123 -3.54 3.98 1.02
N TYR A 124 -2.43 3.63 0.37
CA TYR A 124 -1.43 4.59 -0.10
C TYR A 124 -1.94 5.42 -1.27
N ALA A 125 -2.60 4.79 -2.26
CA ALA A 125 -3.24 5.52 -3.35
C ALA A 125 -4.34 6.48 -2.84
N ALA A 126 -5.04 6.09 -1.79
CA ALA A 126 -6.07 6.92 -1.22
C ALA A 126 -5.48 8.06 -0.35
N PHE A 127 -4.39 7.81 0.36
CA PHE A 127 -3.61 8.86 1.03
C PHE A 127 -3.15 9.94 0.04
N PHE A 128 -2.62 9.58 -1.13
CA PHE A 128 -2.24 10.57 -2.13
C PHE A 128 -3.44 11.39 -2.61
N ARG A 129 -4.59 10.76 -2.87
CA ARG A 129 -5.82 11.48 -3.23
C ARG A 129 -6.28 12.44 -2.15
N ASP A 130 -6.14 12.07 -0.89
CA ASP A 130 -6.64 12.87 0.24
C ASP A 130 -5.69 14.01 0.65
N TYR A 131 -4.40 13.93 0.33
CA TYR A 131 -3.40 14.85 0.86
C TYR A 131 -2.50 15.54 -0.17
N ASN A 132 -2.33 14.98 -1.37
CA ASN A 132 -1.41 15.56 -2.36
C ASN A 132 -2.18 16.50 -3.29
N VAL A 133 -1.85 17.80 -3.26
CA VAL A 133 -2.60 18.83 -4.00
C VAL A 133 -2.55 18.59 -5.51
N ALA A 134 -1.43 18.10 -6.05
CA ALA A 134 -1.33 17.79 -7.47
C ALA A 134 -2.27 16.65 -7.87
N VAL A 135 -2.38 15.60 -7.05
CA VAL A 135 -3.35 14.52 -7.28
C VAL A 135 -4.80 14.98 -7.11
N GLN A 136 -5.06 15.98 -6.25
CA GLN A 136 -6.40 16.53 -6.05
C GLN A 136 -6.86 17.43 -7.20
N GLU A 137 -5.98 18.28 -7.70
CA GLU A 137 -6.33 19.37 -8.61
C GLU A 137 -5.99 19.06 -10.08
N GLN A 138 -5.06 18.13 -10.33
CA GLN A 138 -4.67 17.70 -11.68
C GLN A 138 -5.20 16.29 -11.97
N PRO A 139 -5.39 15.92 -13.25
CA PRO A 139 -5.90 14.60 -13.64
C PRO A 139 -4.83 13.51 -13.55
N VAL A 140 -4.19 13.36 -12.37
CA VAL A 140 -3.26 12.26 -12.10
C VAL A 140 -4.07 11.06 -11.59
N HIS A 141 -4.15 10.01 -12.38
CA HIS A 141 -4.90 8.81 -12.00
C HIS A 141 -4.00 7.79 -11.29
N LEU A 142 -4.45 7.31 -10.12
CA LEU A 142 -3.68 6.36 -9.30
C LEU A 142 -4.27 4.95 -9.40
N TYR A 143 -3.42 3.99 -9.74
CA TYR A 143 -3.77 2.58 -9.89
C TYR A 143 -2.94 1.72 -8.94
N PRO A 144 -3.45 1.43 -7.73
CA PRO A 144 -2.75 0.58 -6.78
C PRO A 144 -2.82 -0.89 -7.19
N CYS A 145 -1.80 -1.66 -6.85
CA CYS A 145 -1.80 -3.12 -6.88
C CYS A 145 -0.78 -3.67 -5.88
N ALA A 146 -0.85 -4.98 -5.63
CA ALA A 146 0.16 -5.67 -4.83
C ALA A 146 0.83 -6.76 -5.68
N TYR A 147 2.13 -7.00 -5.45
CA TYR A 147 2.85 -8.09 -6.10
C TYR A 147 3.59 -8.94 -5.07
N LEU A 148 3.10 -10.16 -4.89
CA LEU A 148 3.64 -11.17 -3.98
C LEU A 148 4.46 -12.20 -4.77
N HIS A 149 5.69 -11.85 -5.12
CA HIS A 149 6.48 -12.58 -6.14
C HIS A 149 6.92 -14.00 -5.73
N ASN A 150 6.90 -14.31 -4.44
CA ASN A 150 7.18 -15.65 -3.90
C ASN A 150 5.91 -16.44 -3.55
N TYR A 151 4.74 -15.79 -3.57
CA TYR A 151 3.49 -16.38 -3.11
C TYR A 151 2.92 -17.26 -4.20
N ARG A 152 2.75 -18.55 -3.93
CA ARG A 152 2.11 -19.48 -4.87
C ARG A 152 0.64 -19.62 -4.51
N ARG A 153 -0.23 -19.48 -5.51
CA ARG A 153 -1.68 -19.64 -5.33
C ARG A 153 -2.02 -20.94 -4.63
N SER A 154 -2.97 -20.82 -3.71
CA SER A 154 -3.56 -21.93 -2.99
C SER A 154 -5.04 -22.09 -3.39
N ASN A 155 -5.66 -23.21 -3.03
CA ASN A 155 -7.09 -23.42 -3.22
C ASN A 155 -7.69 -24.07 -1.95
N PRO A 156 -8.52 -23.36 -1.17
CA PRO A 156 -8.98 -21.98 -1.38
C PRO A 156 -7.84 -20.95 -1.28
N GLU A 157 -8.03 -19.79 -1.91
CA GLU A 157 -7.03 -18.70 -1.91
C GLU A 157 -7.33 -17.69 -0.81
N ASP A 158 -6.57 -17.77 0.28
CA ASP A 158 -6.74 -16.96 1.49
C ASP A 158 -6.69 -15.44 1.20
N LEU A 159 -5.77 -14.98 0.33
CA LEU A 159 -5.65 -13.55 -0.03
C LEU A 159 -6.81 -13.04 -0.89
N LEU A 160 -7.62 -13.94 -1.45
CA LEU A 160 -8.79 -13.60 -2.25
C LEU A 160 -10.10 -14.00 -1.55
N SER A 161 -10.05 -14.25 -0.24
CA SER A 161 -11.24 -14.50 0.56
C SER A 161 -12.25 -13.36 0.41
N SER A 162 -13.55 -13.68 0.42
CA SER A 162 -14.63 -12.72 0.15
C SER A 162 -14.61 -11.49 1.07
N GLN A 163 -14.09 -11.62 2.29
CA GLN A 163 -13.92 -10.51 3.23
C GLN A 163 -12.96 -9.41 2.74
N TYR A 164 -12.10 -9.71 1.76
CA TYR A 164 -11.12 -8.77 1.21
C TYR A 164 -11.54 -8.17 -0.14
N SER A 165 -12.68 -8.58 -0.72
CA SER A 165 -13.09 -8.23 -2.10
C SER A 165 -13.09 -6.73 -2.37
N VAL A 166 -13.56 -5.94 -1.41
CA VAL A 166 -13.61 -4.46 -1.46
C VAL A 166 -12.25 -3.85 -1.78
N TYR A 167 -11.15 -4.47 -1.33
CA TYR A 167 -9.80 -3.98 -1.53
C TYR A 167 -9.06 -4.72 -2.63
N THR A 168 -9.29 -6.02 -2.81
CA THR A 168 -8.67 -6.78 -3.91
C THR A 168 -9.19 -6.35 -5.29
N GLU A 169 -10.42 -5.82 -5.37
CA GLU A 169 -10.93 -5.21 -6.61
C GLU A 169 -10.29 -3.85 -6.91
N LYS A 170 -10.05 -3.04 -5.87
CA LYS A 170 -9.45 -1.71 -6.01
C LYS A 170 -7.94 -1.77 -6.21
N ALA A 171 -7.28 -2.75 -5.60
CA ALA A 171 -5.85 -3.00 -5.66
C ALA A 171 -5.57 -4.49 -5.87
N PRO A 172 -5.62 -4.98 -7.13
CA PRO A 172 -5.49 -6.40 -7.43
C PRO A 172 -4.14 -6.96 -6.96
N PRO A 173 -4.13 -8.12 -6.27
CA PRO A 173 -2.89 -8.82 -5.97
C PRO A 173 -2.46 -9.68 -7.17
N PHE A 174 -1.18 -9.58 -7.53
CA PHE A 174 -0.49 -10.47 -8.45
C PHE A 174 0.43 -11.38 -7.66
N MET A 175 0.51 -12.64 -8.06
CA MET A 175 1.24 -13.68 -7.32
C MET A 175 2.37 -14.28 -8.17
N HIS A 176 3.11 -15.23 -7.60
CA HIS A 176 4.14 -15.97 -8.33
C HIS A 176 3.56 -16.60 -9.61
N GLY A 177 4.26 -16.40 -10.73
CA GLY A 177 3.82 -16.86 -12.06
C GLY A 177 2.94 -15.88 -12.82
N GLU A 178 2.52 -14.77 -12.20
CA GLU A 178 1.59 -13.79 -12.80
C GLU A 178 2.28 -12.54 -13.37
N ILE A 179 3.58 -12.63 -13.70
CA ILE A 179 4.35 -11.52 -14.32
C ILE A 179 3.62 -10.95 -15.54
N LYS A 180 3.07 -11.83 -16.40
CA LYS A 180 2.30 -11.39 -17.57
C LYS A 180 1.07 -10.58 -17.19
N ALA A 181 0.31 -11.00 -16.18
CA ALA A 181 -0.88 -10.28 -15.73
C ALA A 181 -0.54 -8.92 -15.13
N LEU A 182 0.57 -8.81 -14.37
CA LEU A 182 1.06 -7.53 -13.86
C LEU A 182 1.55 -6.62 -14.99
N ARG A 183 2.23 -7.16 -16.00
CA ARG A 183 2.59 -6.42 -17.22
C ARG A 183 1.35 -5.89 -17.93
N ASP A 184 0.36 -6.74 -18.17
CA ASP A 184 -0.88 -6.36 -18.85
C ASP A 184 -1.64 -5.28 -18.05
N PHE A 185 -1.56 -5.32 -16.70
CA PHE A 185 -2.08 -4.25 -15.85
C PHE A 185 -1.31 -2.94 -16.03
N ILE A 186 0.03 -2.97 -16.11
CA ILE A 186 0.85 -1.79 -16.37
C ILE A 186 0.53 -1.17 -17.73
N LYS A 187 0.53 -1.99 -18.77
CA LYS A 187 0.28 -1.59 -20.16
C LYS A 187 -1.12 -1.06 -20.40
N ARG A 188 -2.08 -1.41 -19.53
CA ARG A 188 -3.44 -0.85 -19.58
C ARG A 188 -3.46 0.65 -19.27
N TYR A 189 -2.53 1.15 -18.45
CA TYR A 189 -2.55 2.52 -17.96
C TYR A 189 -1.36 3.35 -18.45
N ILE A 190 -0.23 2.72 -18.74
CA ILE A 190 0.99 3.41 -19.19
C ILE A 190 1.30 2.96 -20.62
N HIS A 191 1.22 3.91 -21.54
CA HIS A 191 1.46 3.71 -22.98
C HIS A 191 2.62 4.56 -23.50
N TYR A 192 2.88 5.71 -22.87
CA TYR A 192 4.01 6.59 -23.16
C TYR A 192 4.73 6.95 -21.86
N GLY A 193 6.05 7.16 -21.91
CA GLY A 193 6.77 7.67 -20.75
C GLY A 193 6.49 9.14 -20.50
N ASP A 194 6.70 9.55 -19.26
CA ASP A 194 6.55 10.92 -18.77
C ASP A 194 7.90 11.53 -18.39
N ASN A 195 9.02 10.82 -18.59
CA ASN A 195 10.35 11.26 -18.15
C ASN A 195 10.41 11.65 -16.66
N LYS A 196 9.61 10.96 -15.81
CA LYS A 196 9.46 11.20 -14.37
C LYS A 196 8.74 12.52 -14.02
N GLU A 197 8.18 13.24 -14.97
CA GLU A 197 7.49 14.52 -14.73
C GLU A 197 6.37 14.37 -13.68
N THR A 198 5.55 13.32 -13.77
CA THR A 198 4.45 13.09 -12.82
C THR A 198 4.97 12.73 -11.43
N LEU A 199 6.11 12.01 -11.32
CA LEU A 199 6.74 11.73 -10.02
C LEU A 199 7.28 13.00 -9.37
N TYR A 200 7.94 13.87 -10.13
CA TYR A 200 8.42 15.16 -9.62
C TYR A 200 7.28 16.07 -9.20
N LEU A 201 6.18 16.07 -9.95
CA LEU A 201 4.97 16.79 -9.60
C LEU A 201 4.41 16.32 -8.25
N ILE A 202 4.30 15.00 -8.03
CA ILE A 202 3.80 14.44 -6.76
C ILE A 202 4.77 14.71 -5.60
N ASP A 203 6.08 14.49 -5.80
CA ASP A 203 7.11 14.64 -4.75
C ASP A 203 7.23 16.09 -4.24
N ASN A 204 7.08 17.07 -5.15
CA ASN A 204 7.17 18.49 -4.82
C ASN A 204 5.81 19.15 -4.52
N SER A 205 4.71 18.38 -4.54
CA SER A 205 3.38 18.93 -4.31
C SER A 205 3.19 19.36 -2.85
N GLU A 206 2.41 20.43 -2.65
CA GLU A 206 1.94 20.80 -1.32
C GLU A 206 1.09 19.66 -0.72
N ILE A 207 1.23 19.47 0.59
CA ILE A 207 0.52 18.45 1.35
C ILE A 207 -0.57 19.13 2.16
N ARG A 208 -1.81 18.96 1.71
CA ARG A 208 -2.99 19.59 2.29
C ARG A 208 -4.15 18.59 2.36
N PRO A 209 -4.75 18.39 3.54
CA PRO A 209 -5.96 17.58 3.66
C PRO A 209 -7.06 18.11 2.74
N SER A 210 -7.73 17.22 2.00
CA SER A 210 -8.86 17.56 1.12
C SER A 210 -10.07 18.12 1.86
N LYS A 211 -10.19 17.81 3.16
CA LYS A 211 -11.26 18.26 4.06
C LYS A 211 -10.69 18.68 5.40
N SER A 212 -11.37 19.58 6.10
CA SER A 212 -10.97 19.93 7.47
C SER A 212 -11.18 18.72 8.40
N LEU A 213 -10.38 18.63 9.47
CA LEU A 213 -10.55 17.58 10.48
C LEU A 213 -11.98 17.58 11.06
N GLN A 214 -12.59 18.76 11.23
CA GLN A 214 -13.95 18.89 11.73
C GLN A 214 -14.97 18.28 10.77
N ASP A 215 -14.84 18.55 9.47
CA ASP A 215 -15.73 17.99 8.44
C ASP A 215 -15.59 16.48 8.33
N LEU A 216 -14.34 16.00 8.37
CA LEU A 216 -14.04 14.57 8.37
C LEU A 216 -14.69 13.89 9.57
N LEU A 217 -14.52 14.41 10.79
CA LEU A 217 -15.14 13.86 12.00
C LEU A 217 -16.67 13.89 11.95
N ALA A 218 -17.27 15.00 11.49
CA ALA A 218 -18.71 15.12 11.35
C ALA A 218 -19.27 14.10 10.32
N SER A 219 -18.52 13.84 9.25
CA SER A 219 -18.88 12.87 8.23
C SER A 219 -18.69 11.43 8.71
N MET A 220 -17.62 11.14 9.48
CA MET A 220 -17.44 9.85 10.16
C MET A 220 -18.62 9.52 11.09
N LEU A 221 -19.07 10.49 11.88
CA LEU A 221 -20.20 10.30 12.79
C LEU A 221 -21.53 10.03 12.06
N LYS A 222 -21.64 10.46 10.80
CA LYS A 222 -22.78 10.11 9.92
C LYS A 222 -22.62 8.73 9.28
N GLY A 223 -21.50 8.06 9.53
CA GLY A 223 -21.22 6.71 9.07
C GLY A 223 -20.48 6.63 7.75
N ASN A 224 -19.94 7.73 7.24
CA ASN A 224 -19.08 7.70 6.07
C ASN A 224 -17.68 7.23 6.47
N GLU A 225 -17.06 6.39 5.64
CA GLU A 225 -15.64 6.11 5.80
C GLU A 225 -14.84 7.38 5.48
N GLU A 226 -14.33 8.03 6.51
CA GLU A 226 -13.41 9.16 6.40
C GLU A 226 -12.17 8.84 7.24
N PHE A 227 -11.00 9.29 6.79
CA PHE A 227 -9.68 8.88 7.28
C PHE A 227 -9.35 7.39 7.06
N ILE A 228 -8.51 7.16 6.06
CA ILE A 228 -8.03 5.83 5.73
C ILE A 228 -6.90 5.46 6.69
N LEU A 229 -7.14 4.41 7.47
CA LEU A 229 -6.16 3.89 8.41
C LEU A 229 -5.01 3.23 7.64
N ILE A 230 -3.79 3.65 7.92
CA ILE A 230 -2.59 3.12 7.25
C ILE A 230 -1.87 2.11 8.13
N ASP A 231 -1.44 1.00 7.54
CA ASP A 231 -0.56 -0.01 8.13
C ASP A 231 -0.97 -0.46 9.55
N SER A 232 -0.16 -0.12 10.56
CA SER A 232 -0.39 -0.50 11.96
C SER A 232 -1.70 0.04 12.52
N GLN A 233 -2.19 1.17 12.02
CA GLN A 233 -3.49 1.70 12.43
C GLN A 233 -4.62 0.76 12.02
N ARG A 234 -4.53 0.15 10.82
CA ARG A 234 -5.49 -0.84 10.35
C ARG A 234 -5.43 -2.11 11.20
N LEU A 235 -4.23 -2.58 11.53
CA LEU A 235 -4.05 -3.76 12.39
C LEU A 235 -4.66 -3.59 13.76
N VAL A 236 -4.44 -2.43 14.39
CA VAL A 236 -5.07 -2.11 15.67
C VAL A 236 -6.59 -2.07 15.54
N ASN A 237 -7.11 -1.48 14.47
CA ASN A 237 -8.55 -1.42 14.23
C ASN A 237 -9.16 -2.82 14.10
N ASP A 238 -8.61 -3.67 13.22
CA ASP A 238 -9.09 -5.04 13.03
C ASP A 238 -8.99 -5.88 14.30
N THR A 239 -7.86 -5.78 15.02
CA THR A 239 -7.67 -6.49 16.29
C THR A 239 -8.73 -6.09 17.32
N ALA A 240 -9.00 -4.79 17.46
CA ALA A 240 -10.00 -4.30 18.40
C ALA A 240 -11.43 -4.74 18.02
N MET A 241 -11.77 -4.77 16.72
CA MET A 241 -13.07 -5.28 16.25
C MET A 241 -13.24 -6.77 16.55
N ILE A 242 -12.21 -7.58 16.30
CA ILE A 242 -12.21 -9.01 16.66
C ILE A 242 -12.37 -9.19 18.17
N LEU A 243 -11.59 -8.46 18.98
CA LEU A 243 -11.68 -8.55 20.44
C LEU A 243 -13.06 -8.16 20.96
N ALA A 244 -13.68 -7.12 20.40
CA ALA A 244 -15.02 -6.69 20.80
C ALA A 244 -16.08 -7.73 20.39
N ALA A 245 -15.95 -8.36 19.21
CA ALA A 245 -16.85 -9.43 18.79
C ALA A 245 -16.76 -10.64 19.71
N CYS A 246 -15.53 -11.04 20.10
CA CYS A 246 -15.32 -12.11 21.07
C CYS A 246 -15.83 -11.73 22.47
N ALA A 247 -15.65 -10.49 22.91
CA ALA A 247 -16.14 -10.01 24.21
C ALA A 247 -17.67 -10.16 24.30
N LYS A 248 -18.38 -9.80 23.22
CA LYS A 248 -19.82 -9.94 23.09
C LYS A 248 -20.27 -11.41 23.06
N SER A 249 -19.60 -12.27 22.29
CA SER A 249 -19.97 -13.68 22.19
C SER A 249 -19.70 -14.48 23.47
N GLU A 250 -18.60 -14.18 24.16
CA GLU A 250 -18.20 -14.83 25.42
C GLU A 250 -18.90 -14.19 26.65
N ASN A 251 -19.60 -13.08 26.47
CA ASN A 251 -20.14 -12.25 27.56
C ASN A 251 -19.07 -11.90 28.62
N ALA A 252 -17.87 -11.54 28.14
CA ALA A 252 -16.69 -11.30 28.97
C ALA A 252 -16.01 -9.98 28.61
N LYS A 253 -15.54 -9.24 29.61
CA LYS A 253 -14.82 -7.97 29.39
C LYS A 253 -13.42 -8.24 28.85
N LYS A 254 -13.06 -7.58 27.75
CA LYS A 254 -11.70 -7.58 27.19
C LYS A 254 -11.13 -6.17 27.23
N VAL A 255 -9.83 -6.03 27.48
CA VAL A 255 -9.12 -4.76 27.51
C VAL A 255 -7.95 -4.85 26.53
N MET A 256 -7.87 -3.89 25.60
CA MET A 256 -6.75 -3.73 24.68
C MET A 256 -6.04 -2.41 24.99
N ILE A 257 -4.71 -2.47 25.17
CA ILE A 257 -3.87 -1.28 25.35
C ILE A 257 -3.11 -1.06 24.04
N VAL A 258 -3.24 0.14 23.47
CA VAL A 258 -2.56 0.53 22.23
C VAL A 258 -1.48 1.54 22.55
N GLU A 259 -0.23 1.15 22.32
CA GLU A 259 0.93 2.01 22.49
C GLU A 259 1.38 2.59 21.15
N GLY A 260 1.82 3.85 21.15
CA GLY A 260 2.32 4.49 19.94
C GLY A 260 2.90 5.87 20.24
N GLY A 261 3.91 6.27 19.47
CA GLY A 261 4.58 7.56 19.62
C GLY A 261 3.65 8.77 19.40
N PRO A 262 4.12 9.99 19.69
CA PRO A 262 3.42 11.22 19.32
C PRO A 262 3.15 11.27 17.80
N GLY A 263 1.96 11.72 17.40
CA GLY A 263 1.61 11.88 15.98
C GLY A 263 1.26 10.61 15.20
N THR A 264 1.30 9.40 15.80
CA THR A 264 1.01 8.14 15.09
C THR A 264 -0.47 7.89 14.77
N GLY A 265 -1.36 8.85 15.05
CA GLY A 265 -2.79 8.74 14.74
C GLY A 265 -3.63 7.92 15.73
N LYS A 266 -3.20 7.76 17.00
CA LYS A 266 -3.98 7.06 18.03
C LYS A 266 -5.42 7.57 18.16
N SER A 267 -5.62 8.89 18.15
CA SER A 267 -6.95 9.50 18.23
C SER A 267 -7.81 9.16 17.01
N VAL A 268 -7.19 9.10 15.81
CA VAL A 268 -7.89 8.72 14.57
C VAL A 268 -8.37 7.27 14.63
N VAL A 269 -7.53 6.37 15.16
CA VAL A 269 -7.90 4.97 15.38
C VAL A 269 -9.03 4.85 16.39
N ALA A 270 -8.96 5.56 17.52
CA ALA A 270 -9.99 5.52 18.56
C ALA A 270 -11.36 6.00 18.05
N ILE A 271 -11.39 7.08 17.27
CA ILE A 271 -12.63 7.61 16.69
C ILE A 271 -13.20 6.65 15.65
N ASN A 272 -12.35 6.08 14.77
CA ASN A 272 -12.75 5.04 13.83
C ASN A 272 -13.39 3.84 14.54
N LEU A 273 -12.77 3.37 15.64
CA LEU A 273 -13.30 2.28 16.44
C LEU A 273 -14.65 2.62 17.06
N LEU A 274 -14.78 3.81 17.65
CA LEU A 274 -16.03 4.25 18.26
C LEU A 274 -17.18 4.27 17.25
N VAL A 275 -16.95 4.82 16.06
CA VAL A 275 -17.95 4.88 14.98
C VAL A 275 -18.33 3.47 14.54
N LYS A 276 -17.36 2.62 14.19
CA LYS A 276 -17.63 1.24 13.73
C LYS A 276 -18.37 0.41 14.77
N MET A 277 -17.97 0.47 16.04
CA MET A 277 -18.61 -0.28 17.12
C MET A 277 -20.04 0.21 17.38
N THR A 278 -20.27 1.53 17.33
CA THR A 278 -21.61 2.11 17.51
C THR A 278 -22.56 1.69 16.38
N GLN A 279 -22.08 1.61 15.15
CA GLN A 279 -22.89 1.18 14.01
C GLN A 279 -23.23 -0.31 14.01
N GLN A 280 -22.38 -1.14 14.62
CA GLN A 280 -22.55 -2.60 14.69
C GLN A 280 -23.28 -3.05 15.96
N ASP A 281 -23.84 -2.11 16.74
CA ASP A 281 -24.47 -2.35 18.06
C ASP A 281 -23.58 -3.24 18.96
N MET A 282 -22.27 -2.99 18.96
CA MET A 282 -21.29 -3.75 19.75
C MET A 282 -21.23 -3.32 21.20
#